data_AF-A0A0P8DGQ2-F1
#
_entry.id   AF-A0A0P8DGQ2-F1
#
_cell.length_a   1.000
_cell.length_b   1.000
_cell.length_c   1.000
_cell.angle_alpha   90.00
_cell.angle_beta   90.00
_cell.angle_gamma   90.00
#
_symmetry.space_group_name_H-M   'P 1'
#
loop_
_entity.id
_entity.type
_entity.pdbx_description
1 polymer ?
#
loop_
_entity_poly.entity_id
_entity_poly.type
_entity_poly.pdbx_seq_one_letter_code
_entity_poly.pdbx_strand_id
1 'polypeptide(L)'
;VSLKRKIRVVYLVNRKHPERLCYALLFSTDIELDPIQLYRAYRARFQIEFIFRDAKQFTGLTDCQARDAQKLDFHFNASLTALNMAKWEQYQQRNIEEPFVFSMASYKRRKLNQHLLERFIHNLDLDETLIKMHPNYQTLCDYGLLVS
;
A
#
# COMPACT_ATOMS: atom_id res chain seq x y z
N VAL A 1 -1.86 -5.17 -39.39
CA VAL A 1 -2.91 -6.12 -38.94
C VAL A 1 -3.96 -5.33 -38.17
N SER A 2 -5.19 -5.26 -38.67
CA SER A 2 -6.32 -4.59 -38.01
C SER A 2 -7.17 -5.66 -37.33
N LEU A 3 -7.18 -5.71 -36.00
CA LEU A 3 -7.99 -6.66 -35.25
C LEU A 3 -9.40 -6.09 -35.09
N LYS A 4 -10.32 -6.45 -36.00
CA LYS A 4 -11.77 -6.25 -35.79
C LYS A 4 -12.21 -7.13 -34.62
N ARG A 5 -12.44 -6.53 -33.45
CA ARG A 5 -12.86 -7.23 -32.23
C ARG A 5 -14.11 -6.60 -31.65
N LYS A 6 -15.11 -7.42 -31.32
CA LYS A 6 -16.29 -6.98 -30.55
C LYS A 6 -15.85 -6.68 -29.11
N ILE A 7 -16.32 -5.56 -28.58
CA ILE A 7 -16.08 -5.13 -27.20
C ILE A 7 -17.40 -4.68 -26.56
N ARG A 8 -17.51 -4.85 -25.25
CA ARG A 8 -18.55 -4.21 -24.45
C ARG A 8 -18.04 -2.87 -23.96
N VAL A 9 -18.85 -1.83 -24.12
CA VAL A 9 -18.53 -0.47 -23.64
C VAL A 9 -19.50 -0.12 -22.51
N VAL A 10 -18.96 0.41 -21.42
CA VAL A 10 -19.72 0.95 -20.28
C VAL A 10 -19.44 2.44 -20.18
N TYR A 11 -20.51 3.22 -20.25
CA TYR A 11 -20.47 4.68 -20.14
C TYR A 11 -20.76 5.08 -18.68
N LEU A 12 -19.72 5.54 -17.97
CA LEU A 12 -19.84 6.01 -16.60
C LEU A 12 -20.09 7.51 -16.60
N VAL A 13 -21.17 7.94 -15.93
CA VAL A 13 -21.47 9.37 -15.72
C VAL A 13 -21.23 9.72 -14.26
N ASN A 14 -20.23 10.56 -14.00
CA ASN A 14 -19.97 11.12 -12.70
C ASN A 14 -20.79 12.41 -12.50
N ARG A 15 -21.79 12.33 -11.62
CA ARG A 15 -22.72 13.42 -11.30
C ARG A 15 -22.35 14.21 -10.03
N LYS A 16 -21.13 14.04 -9.49
CA LYS A 16 -20.71 14.75 -8.26
C LYS A 16 -20.71 16.26 -8.39
N HIS A 17 -20.49 16.79 -9.60
CA HIS A 17 -20.57 18.22 -9.90
C HIS A 17 -21.62 18.44 -11.00
N PRO A 18 -22.85 18.86 -10.66
CA PRO A 18 -23.94 19.00 -11.62
C PRO A 18 -23.61 19.94 -12.78
N GLU A 19 -22.81 20.98 -12.51
CA GLU A 19 -22.39 21.98 -13.50
C GLU A 19 -21.27 21.50 -14.42
N ARG A 20 -20.60 20.40 -14.08
CA ARG A 20 -19.53 19.81 -14.89
C ARG A 20 -19.57 18.29 -14.82
N LEU A 21 -20.44 17.72 -15.66
CA LEU A 21 -20.51 16.28 -15.84
C LEU A 21 -19.17 15.75 -16.34
N CYS A 22 -18.60 14.81 -15.60
CA CYS A 22 -17.43 14.06 -16.04
C CYS A 22 -17.88 12.67 -16.50
N TYR A 23 -17.35 12.19 -17.62
CA TYR A 23 -17.67 10.87 -18.16
C TYR A 23 -16.40 10.04 -18.32
N ALA A 24 -16.55 8.73 -18.19
CA ALA A 24 -15.49 7.76 -18.49
C ALA A 24 -16.05 6.62 -19.32
N LEU A 25 -15.32 6.22 -20.35
CA LEU A 25 -15.62 5.04 -21.14
C LEU A 25 -14.73 3.89 -20.65
N LEU A 26 -15.37 2.83 -20.17
CA LEU A 26 -14.72 1.59 -19.79
C LEU A 26 -15.05 0.54 -20.84
N PHE A 27 -14.11 -0.34 -21.16
CA PHE A 27 -14.39 -1.42 -22.11
C PHE A 27 -13.83 -2.76 -21.64
N SER A 28 -14.45 -3.83 -22.13
CA SER A 28 -14.00 -5.21 -21.97
C SER A 28 -14.05 -5.93 -23.30
N THR A 29 -13.11 -6.85 -23.51
CA THR A 29 -13.18 -7.82 -24.60
C THR A 29 -14.14 -8.97 -24.32
N ASP A 30 -14.53 -9.14 -23.06
CA ASP A 30 -15.63 -10.02 -22.66
C ASP A 30 -16.95 -9.25 -22.82
N ILE A 31 -17.79 -9.73 -23.75
CA ILE A 31 -19.06 -9.09 -24.09
C ILE A 31 -20.17 -9.40 -23.08
N GLU A 32 -20.05 -10.48 -22.31
CA GLU A 32 -21.06 -10.92 -21.34
C GLU A 32 -20.78 -10.37 -19.93
N LEU A 33 -19.57 -9.86 -19.67
CA LEU A 33 -19.16 -9.30 -18.38
C LEU A 33 -20.12 -8.23 -17.86
N ASP A 34 -20.64 -8.45 -16.65
CA ASP A 34 -21.54 -7.52 -15.98
C ASP A 34 -20.94 -6.08 -15.92
N PRO A 35 -21.71 -5.03 -16.28
CA PRO A 35 -21.21 -3.65 -16.30
C PRO A 35 -20.71 -3.15 -14.94
N ILE A 36 -21.35 -3.59 -13.85
CA ILE A 36 -20.95 -3.21 -12.48
C ILE A 36 -19.64 -3.89 -12.11
N GLN A 37 -19.46 -5.15 -12.50
CA GLN A 37 -18.18 -5.85 -12.35
C GLN A 37 -17.06 -5.18 -13.16
N LEU A 38 -17.31 -4.79 -14.41
CA LEU A 38 -16.35 -4.03 -15.22
C LEU A 38 -15.93 -2.73 -14.52
N TYR A 39 -16.90 -1.97 -14.02
CA TYR A 39 -16.64 -0.75 -13.26
C TYR A 39 -15.80 -1.02 -12.00
N ARG A 40 -16.14 -2.06 -11.21
CA ARG A 40 -15.38 -2.45 -10.02
C ARG A 40 -13.93 -2.83 -10.35
N ALA A 41 -13.71 -3.57 -11.44
CA ALA A 41 -12.37 -3.95 -11.91
C ALA A 41 -11.53 -2.71 -12.28
N TYR A 42 -12.10 -1.77 -13.05
CA TYR A 42 -11.41 -0.53 -13.39
C TYR A 42 -11.15 0.36 -12.17
N ARG A 43 -12.07 0.38 -11.19
CA ARG A 43 -11.85 1.09 -9.92
C ARG A 43 -10.72 0.46 -9.13
N ALA A 44 -10.63 -0.87 -9.10
CA ALA A 44 -9.55 -1.60 -8.45
C ALA A 44 -8.19 -1.38 -9.12
N ARG A 45 -8.15 -1.03 -10.42
CA ARG A 45 -6.89 -0.77 -11.16
C ARG A 45 -6.00 0.26 -10.47
N PHE A 46 -6.58 1.32 -9.88
CA PHE A 46 -5.79 2.35 -9.19
C PHE A 46 -5.07 1.83 -7.94
N GLN A 47 -5.51 0.71 -7.35
CA GLN A 47 -4.85 0.12 -6.18
C GLN A 47 -3.41 -0.32 -6.49
N ILE A 48 -3.13 -0.74 -7.72
CA ILE A 48 -1.77 -1.13 -8.14
C ILE A 48 -0.80 0.05 -8.11
N GLU A 49 -1.29 1.28 -8.34
CA GLU A 49 -0.44 2.48 -8.34
C GLU A 49 0.09 2.78 -6.95
N PHE A 50 -0.69 2.50 -5.90
CA PHE A 50 -0.23 2.61 -4.51
C PHE A 50 0.86 1.60 -4.19
N ILE A 51 0.74 0.36 -4.69
CA ILE A 51 1.78 -0.68 -4.51
C ILE A 51 3.10 -0.20 -5.12
N PHE A 52 3.10 0.25 -6.37
CA PHE A 52 4.32 0.71 -7.01
C PHE A 52 4.87 2.00 -6.40
N ARG A 53 4.01 2.94 -5.99
CA ARG A 53 4.43 4.18 -5.31
C ARG A 53 5.16 3.85 -4.01
N ASP A 54 4.54 3.05 -3.15
CA ASP A 54 5.10 2.71 -1.85
C ASP A 54 6.38 1.88 -2.01
N ALA A 55 6.39 0.92 -2.94
CA ALA A 55 7.56 0.09 -3.17
C ALA A 55 8.77 0.92 -3.65
N LYS A 56 8.57 1.86 -4.58
CA LYS A 56 9.60 2.79 -5.03
C LYS A 56 10.11 3.68 -3.90
N GLN A 57 9.20 4.26 -3.13
CA GLN A 57 9.54 5.26 -2.12
C GLN A 57 10.17 4.66 -0.86
N PHE A 58 9.76 3.46 -0.44
CA PHE A 58 10.09 2.93 0.89
C PHE A 58 10.89 1.63 0.87
N THR A 59 10.84 0.86 -0.21
CA THR A 59 11.49 -0.47 -0.28
C THR A 59 12.53 -0.58 -1.39
N GLY A 60 12.82 0.53 -2.08
CA GLY A 60 13.90 0.62 -3.05
C GLY A 60 13.64 -0.09 -4.38
N LEU A 61 12.37 -0.20 -4.83
CA LEU A 61 12.02 -0.91 -6.07
C LEU A 61 12.86 -0.47 -7.29
N THR A 62 13.26 0.80 -7.33
CA THR A 62 14.03 1.41 -8.43
C THR A 62 15.51 1.61 -8.12
N ASP A 63 16.00 1.10 -6.99
CA ASP A 63 17.36 1.38 -6.53
C ASP A 63 18.40 0.43 -7.12
N CYS A 64 17.97 -0.74 -7.63
CA CYS A 64 18.87 -1.72 -8.21
C CYS A 64 19.37 -1.29 -9.59
N GLN A 65 20.70 -1.28 -9.73
CA GLN A 65 21.41 -0.96 -10.95
C GLN A 65 22.09 -2.19 -11.59
N ALA A 66 21.70 -3.40 -11.18
CA ALA A 66 22.22 -4.62 -11.76
C ALA A 66 21.85 -4.72 -13.24
N ARG A 67 22.73 -5.34 -14.03
CA ARG A 67 22.52 -5.58 -15.47
C ARG A 67 22.14 -7.04 -15.77
N ASP A 68 22.21 -7.89 -14.76
CA ASP A 68 21.86 -9.29 -14.84
C ASP A 68 20.36 -9.49 -14.57
N ALA A 69 19.69 -10.26 -15.43
CA ALA A 69 18.24 -10.45 -15.37
C ALA A 69 17.80 -11.14 -14.08
N GLN A 70 18.55 -12.12 -13.57
CA GLN A 70 18.20 -12.84 -12.33
C GLN A 70 18.36 -11.94 -11.11
N LYS A 71 19.40 -11.10 -11.08
CA LYS A 71 19.59 -10.11 -10.00
C LYS A 71 18.48 -9.05 -9.99
N LEU A 72 18.05 -8.60 -11.17
CA LEU A 72 16.93 -7.67 -11.29
C LEU A 72 15.62 -8.31 -10.82
N ASP A 73 15.33 -9.53 -11.27
CA ASP A 73 14.14 -10.28 -10.85
C ASP A 73 14.10 -10.47 -9.32
N PHE A 74 15.21 -10.92 -8.74
CA PHE A 74 15.34 -11.06 -7.29
C PHE A 74 15.08 -9.73 -6.57
N HIS A 75 15.68 -8.63 -7.02
CA HIS A 75 15.52 -7.32 -6.39
C HIS A 75 14.07 -6.84 -6.41
N PHE A 76 13.39 -6.94 -7.55
CA PHE A 76 11.99 -6.52 -7.66
C PHE A 76 11.09 -7.35 -6.75
N ASN A 77 11.29 -8.68 -6.73
CA ASN A 77 10.56 -9.57 -5.84
C ASN A 77 10.85 -9.28 -4.37
N ALA A 78 12.09 -9.00 -3.99
CA ALA A 78 12.46 -8.67 -2.61
C ALA A 78 11.80 -7.35 -2.17
N SER A 79 11.86 -6.30 -2.99
CA SER A 79 11.23 -5.00 -2.71
C SER A 79 9.71 -5.12 -2.55
N LEU A 80 9.01 -5.81 -3.45
CA LEU A 80 7.57 -6.03 -3.35
C LEU A 80 7.19 -6.94 -2.17
N THR A 81 8.00 -7.97 -1.89
CA THR A 81 7.83 -8.84 -0.73
C THR A 81 7.94 -8.06 0.58
N ALA A 82 8.93 -7.17 0.70
CA ALA A 82 9.08 -6.33 1.89
C ALA A 82 7.84 -5.46 2.14
N LEU A 83 7.27 -4.87 1.09
CA LEU A 83 6.01 -4.11 1.19
C LEU A 83 4.84 -5.00 1.64
N ASN A 84 4.73 -6.21 1.09
CA ASN A 84 3.68 -7.16 1.46
C ASN A 84 3.81 -7.62 2.92
N MET A 85 5.04 -7.88 3.39
CA MET A 85 5.30 -8.23 4.80
C MET A 85 4.89 -7.10 5.74
N ALA A 86 5.25 -5.84 5.41
CA ALA A 86 4.83 -4.68 6.20
C ALA A 86 3.30 -4.54 6.26
N LYS A 87 2.62 -4.70 5.13
CA LYS A 87 1.14 -4.70 5.06
C LYS A 87 0.54 -5.83 5.88
N TRP A 88 1.10 -7.03 5.78
CA TRP A 88 0.63 -8.19 6.51
C TRP A 88 0.76 -7.99 8.03
N GLU A 89 1.90 -7.52 8.50
CA GLU A 89 2.12 -7.26 9.92
C GLU A 89 1.10 -6.26 10.48
N GLN A 90 0.89 -5.12 9.79
CA GLN A 90 -0.14 -4.15 10.18
C GLN A 90 -1.54 -4.76 10.13
N TYR A 91 -1.83 -5.57 9.11
CA TYR A 91 -3.11 -6.25 8.97
C TYR A 91 -3.41 -7.20 10.12
N GLN A 92 -2.40 -7.90 10.65
CA GLN A 92 -2.55 -8.76 11.83
C GLN A 92 -2.85 -7.97 13.10
N GLN A 93 -2.41 -6.71 13.18
CA GLN A 93 -2.61 -5.82 14.33
C GLN A 93 -3.87 -4.94 14.20
N ARG A 94 -4.65 -5.10 13.13
CA ARG A 94 -5.82 -4.25 12.85
C ARG A 94 -6.91 -4.43 13.90
N ASN A 95 -7.66 -3.36 14.15
CA ASN A 95 -8.97 -3.48 14.76
C ASN A 95 -9.95 -4.11 13.73
N ILE A 96 -10.63 -5.18 14.11
CA ILE A 96 -11.59 -5.88 13.24
C ILE A 96 -12.84 -5.03 12.98
N GLU A 97 -13.16 -4.13 13.91
CA GLU A 97 -14.33 -3.25 13.83
C GLU A 97 -14.13 -2.08 12.85
N GLU A 98 -12.88 -1.77 12.49
CA GLU A 98 -12.54 -0.63 11.65
C GLU A 98 -12.09 -1.06 10.23
N PRO A 99 -12.35 -0.23 9.20
CA PRO A 99 -11.79 -0.47 7.88
C PRO A 99 -10.26 -0.51 7.92
N PHE A 100 -9.65 -1.52 7.29
CA PHE A 100 -8.21 -1.59 7.20
C PHE A 100 -7.65 -0.46 6.31
N VAL A 101 -6.86 0.42 6.93
CA VAL A 101 -6.09 1.46 6.24
C VAL A 101 -4.61 1.19 6.45
N PHE A 102 -3.83 1.29 5.37
CA PHE A 102 -2.39 1.08 5.43
C PHE A 102 -1.64 2.28 4.87
N SER A 103 -0.60 2.70 5.60
CA SER A 103 0.35 3.72 5.19
C SER A 103 1.76 3.20 5.44
N MET A 104 2.52 2.95 4.37
CA MET A 104 3.91 2.52 4.49
C MET A 104 4.77 3.57 5.20
N ALA A 105 4.42 4.85 5.03
CA ALA A 105 5.08 5.96 5.71
C ALA A 105 4.82 5.95 7.22
N SER A 106 3.60 5.61 7.67
CA SER A 106 3.30 5.42 9.10
C SER A 106 4.04 4.20 9.63
N TYR A 107 3.94 3.05 8.93
CA TYR A 107 4.59 1.81 9.33
C TYR A 107 6.11 1.99 9.52
N LYS A 108 6.79 2.61 8.56
CA LYS A 108 8.24 2.89 8.65
C LYS A 108 8.59 3.77 9.84
N ARG A 109 7.79 4.81 10.13
CA ARG A 109 8.00 5.69 11.30
C ARG A 109 7.84 4.93 12.60
N ARG A 110 6.78 4.13 12.73
CA ARG A 110 6.55 3.29 13.92
C ARG A 110 7.73 2.35 14.18
N LYS A 111 8.22 1.66 13.14
CA LYS A 111 9.40 0.78 13.24
C LYS A 111 10.67 1.53 13.60
N LEU A 112 10.87 2.73 13.06
CA LEU A 112 12.00 3.58 13.44
C LEU A 112 11.90 4.01 14.91
N ASN A 113 10.73 4.46 15.37
CA ASN A 113 10.52 4.86 16.76
C ASN A 113 10.77 3.70 17.72
N GLN A 114 10.25 2.51 17.42
CA GLN A 114 10.52 1.29 18.17
C GLN A 114 12.02 1.01 18.25
N HIS A 115 12.71 1.06 17.11
CA HIS A 115 14.16 0.85 17.07
C HIS A 115 14.91 1.90 17.91
N LEU A 116 14.55 3.18 17.82
CA LEU A 116 15.17 4.24 18.61
C LEU A 116 14.94 4.04 20.12
N LEU A 117 13.73 3.65 20.53
CA LEU A 117 13.43 3.33 21.92
C LEU A 117 14.28 2.17 22.42
N GLU A 118 14.40 1.08 21.65
CA GLU A 118 15.28 -0.04 21.98
C GLU A 118 16.74 0.41 22.14
N ARG A 119 17.21 1.31 21.27
CA ARG A 119 18.54 1.90 21.39
C ARG A 119 18.68 2.72 22.67
N PHE A 120 17.70 3.54 23.04
CA PHE A 120 17.77 4.30 24.29
C PHE A 120 17.76 3.40 25.52
N ILE A 121 16.87 2.40 25.55
CA ILE A 121 16.79 1.41 26.62
C ILE A 121 18.15 0.74 26.82
N HIS A 122 18.75 0.23 25.74
CA HIS A 122 20.01 -0.48 25.82
C HIS A 122 21.21 0.42 26.16
N ASN A 123 21.34 1.57 25.49
CA ASN A 123 22.53 2.43 25.66
C ASN A 123 22.53 3.22 26.97
N LEU A 124 21.37 3.38 27.62
CA LEU A 124 21.23 4.05 28.92
C LEU A 124 21.05 3.05 30.07
N ASP A 125 21.17 1.75 29.79
CA ASP A 125 21.03 0.65 30.77
C ASP A 125 19.70 0.71 31.55
N LEU A 126 18.62 0.98 30.83
CA LEU A 126 17.27 1.06 31.41
C LEU A 126 16.62 -0.33 31.43
N ASP A 127 15.73 -0.54 32.40
CA ASP A 127 14.92 -1.77 32.46
C ASP A 127 13.94 -1.84 31.28
N GLU A 128 14.23 -2.76 30.35
CA GLU A 128 13.43 -2.99 29.15
C GLU A 128 12.00 -3.42 29.48
N THR A 129 11.82 -4.27 30.48
CA THR A 129 10.50 -4.81 30.84
C THR A 129 9.63 -3.69 31.39
N LEU A 130 10.19 -2.89 32.31
CA LEU A 130 9.50 -1.75 32.90
C LEU A 130 9.06 -0.74 31.82
N ILE A 131 9.95 -0.42 30.88
CA ILE A 131 9.65 0.58 29.85
C ILE A 131 8.63 0.06 28.84
N LYS A 132 8.77 -1.17 28.36
CA LYS A 132 7.83 -1.75 27.38
C LYS A 132 6.43 -1.98 27.96
N MET A 133 6.33 -2.20 29.27
CA MET A 133 5.04 -2.31 29.98
C MET A 133 4.39 -0.95 30.28
N HIS A 134 5.12 0.16 30.16
CA HIS A 134 4.60 1.47 30.49
C HIS A 134 3.44 1.85 29.55
N PRO A 135 2.31 2.38 30.05
CA PRO A 135 1.12 2.68 29.22
C PRO A 135 1.41 3.63 28.05
N ASN A 136 2.35 4.56 28.22
CA ASN A 136 2.74 5.51 27.17
C ASN A 136 3.72 4.94 26.12
N TYR A 137 4.18 3.69 26.26
CA TYR A 137 5.13 3.11 25.31
C TYR A 137 4.57 3.09 23.88
N GLN A 138 3.29 2.75 23.73
CA GLN A 138 2.64 2.75 22.42
C GLN A 138 2.54 4.17 21.85
N THR A 139 2.23 5.17 22.67
CA THR A 139 2.21 6.59 22.24
C THR A 139 3.57 7.03 21.68
N LEU A 140 4.67 6.58 22.28
CA LEU A 140 6.01 6.87 21.76
C LEU A 140 6.30 6.12 20.46
N CYS A 141 5.86 4.86 20.35
CA CYS A 141 5.93 4.11 19.09
C CYS A 141 5.14 4.80 17.96
N ASP A 142 3.97 5.34 18.29
CA ASP A 142 3.04 6.02 17.38
C ASP A 142 3.35 7.51 17.16
N TYR A 143 4.48 7.99 17.67
CA TYR A 143 4.86 9.38 17.49
C TYR A 143 5.08 9.73 16.01
N GLY A 144 4.33 10.73 15.52
CA GLY A 144 4.48 11.26 14.16
C GLY A 144 3.87 10.40 13.05
N LEU A 145 2.98 9.44 13.39
CA LEU A 145 2.19 8.73 12.37
C LEU A 145 1.24 9.69 11.63
N LEU A 146 1.03 9.44 10.34
CA LEU A 146 0.17 10.28 9.49
C LEU A 146 -1.28 9.78 9.48
N VAL A 147 -1.44 8.47 9.62
CA VAL A 147 -2.70 7.74 9.66
C VAL A 147 -2.45 6.56 10.60
N SER A 148 -3.30 6.42 11.61
CA SER A 148 -3.35 5.29 12.54
C SER A 148 -4.27 4.21 11.98
#